data_AF-A0A9D4NCH9-F1
#
_entry.id   AF-A0A9D4NCH9-F1
#
_cell.length_a   1.000
_cell.length_b   1.000
_cell.length_c   1.000
_cell.angle_alpha   90.00
_cell.angle_beta   90.00
_cell.angle_gamma   90.00
#
_symmetry.space_group_name_H-M   'P 1'
#
loop_
_entity.id
_entity.type
_entity.pdbx_description
1 polymer ?
#
loop_
_entity_poly.entity_id
_entity_poly.type
_entity_poly.pdbx_seq_one_letter_code
_entity_poly.pdbx_strand_id
1 'polypeptide(L)'
;MWKPENWSVYRQTVRTNNDVEGWHRRISTRAGRADLGFYMLVPLLPREAATVDLTIRLVSEHALARIDRRKYKDVHGKLFDTRDKYEGDEITTTQLLRRCSNIAGLGPDSTHDTILDDDV
;
A
#
# COMPACT_ATOMS: atom_id res chain seq x y z
N MET A 1 -12.61 -24.08 -4.84
CA MET A 1 -11.66 -23.17 -5.53
C MET A 1 -11.44 -21.96 -4.63
N TRP A 2 -10.20 -21.54 -4.38
CA TRP A 2 -9.92 -20.39 -3.50
C TRP A 2 -10.35 -19.07 -4.16
N LYS A 3 -11.02 -18.20 -3.38
CA LYS A 3 -11.41 -16.86 -3.84
C LYS A 3 -10.15 -16.01 -4.07
N PRO A 4 -10.14 -15.09 -5.07
CA PRO A 4 -9.02 -14.17 -5.30
C PRO A 4 -8.55 -13.43 -4.05
N GLU A 5 -9.48 -13.07 -3.16
CA GLU A 5 -9.22 -12.40 -1.88
C GLU A 5 -8.29 -13.19 -0.94
N ASN A 6 -8.23 -14.53 -1.09
CA ASN A 6 -7.47 -15.40 -0.20
C ASN A 6 -6.01 -15.58 -0.63
N TRP A 7 -5.66 -15.24 -1.87
CA TRP A 7 -4.31 -15.46 -2.43
C TRP A 7 -3.75 -14.23 -3.13
N SER A 8 -4.50 -13.13 -3.16
CA SER A 8 -4.07 -11.88 -3.74
C SER A 8 -4.63 -10.69 -2.96
N VAL A 9 -4.03 -9.52 -3.15
CA VAL A 9 -4.45 -8.23 -2.58
C VAL A 9 -5.65 -7.67 -3.38
N TYR A 10 -6.51 -8.54 -3.89
CA TYR A 10 -7.67 -8.14 -4.67
C TYR A 10 -8.67 -7.39 -3.78
N ARG A 11 -9.05 -6.17 -4.19
CA ARG A 11 -9.95 -5.24 -3.45
C ARG A 11 -9.44 -4.84 -2.06
N GLN A 12 -8.13 -4.87 -1.82
CA GLN A 12 -7.54 -4.40 -0.57
C GLN A 12 -6.71 -3.13 -0.81
N THR A 13 -6.71 -2.23 0.17
CA THR A 13 -5.86 -1.02 0.17
C THR A 13 -4.44 -1.28 0.67
N VAL A 14 -4.17 -2.49 1.16
CA VAL A 14 -2.90 -2.90 1.75
C VAL A 14 -1.84 -3.02 0.66
N ARG A 15 -0.74 -2.28 0.78
CA ARG A 15 0.44 -2.48 -0.08
C ARG A 15 1.47 -3.33 0.67
N THR A 16 1.44 -4.63 0.43
CA THR A 16 2.41 -5.59 1.02
C THR A 16 3.86 -5.26 0.67
N ASN A 17 4.10 -4.65 -0.50
CA ASN A 17 5.42 -4.18 -0.90
C ASN A 17 5.99 -3.15 0.09
N ASN A 18 5.20 -2.15 0.48
CA ASN A 18 5.65 -1.11 1.41
C ASN A 18 5.96 -1.68 2.79
N ASP A 19 5.23 -2.72 3.20
CA ASP A 19 5.46 -3.41 4.47
C ASP A 19 6.82 -4.15 4.41
N VAL A 20 7.14 -4.84 3.31
CA VAL A 20 8.44 -5.49 3.09
C VAL A 20 9.59 -4.49 2.98
N GLU A 21 9.43 -3.43 2.18
CA GLU A 21 10.42 -2.35 2.06
C GLU A 21 10.67 -1.67 3.42
N GLY A 22 9.62 -1.47 4.22
CA GLY A 22 9.72 -0.92 5.56
C GLY A 22 10.49 -1.82 6.52
N TRP A 23 10.28 -3.14 6.45
CA TRP A 23 11.06 -4.11 7.21
C TRP A 23 12.54 -4.10 6.79
N HIS A 24 12.80 -4.15 5.49
CA HIS A 24 14.16 -4.08 4.96
C HIS A 24 14.88 -2.81 5.44
N ARG A 25 14.25 -1.64 5.29
CA ARG A 25 14.81 -0.37 5.73
C ARG A 25 15.06 -0.32 7.24
N ARG A 26 14.18 -0.89 8.06
CA ARG A 26 14.37 -0.97 9.52
C ARG A 26 15.56 -1.85 9.90
N ILE A 27 15.71 -3.00 9.24
CA ILE A 27 16.86 -3.89 9.44
C ILE A 27 18.17 -3.19 9.02
N SER A 28 18.20 -2.56 7.84
CA SER A 28 19.38 -1.82 7.36
C SER A 28 19.74 -0.64 8.27
N THR A 29 18.76 0.10 8.78
CA THR A 29 18.98 1.18 9.76
C THR A 29 19.55 0.64 11.07
N ARG A 30 19.01 -0.46 11.61
CA ARG A 30 19.51 -1.09 12.84
C ARG A 30 20.94 -1.65 12.66
N ALA A 31 21.28 -2.07 11.45
CA ALA A 31 22.61 -2.53 11.09
C ALA A 31 23.60 -1.39 10.79
N GLY A 32 23.11 -0.16 10.58
CA GLY A 32 23.93 0.99 10.16
C GLY A 32 24.49 0.88 8.73
N ARG A 33 24.00 -0.06 7.91
CA ARG A 33 24.46 -0.28 6.53
C ARG A 33 23.40 -1.00 5.69
N ALA A 34 23.43 -0.77 4.38
CA ALA A 34 22.49 -1.39 3.43
C ALA A 34 22.86 -2.84 3.08
N ASP A 35 24.15 -3.14 2.97
CA ASP A 35 24.64 -4.47 2.61
C ASP A 35 24.93 -5.31 3.85
N LEU A 36 24.07 -6.29 4.13
CA LEU A 36 24.08 -7.10 5.34
C LEU A 36 24.47 -8.54 5.00
N GLY A 37 25.71 -8.91 5.32
CA GLY A 37 26.14 -10.30 5.27
C GLY A 37 25.36 -11.17 6.27
N PHE A 38 25.22 -12.46 5.96
CA PHE A 38 24.41 -13.42 6.73
C PHE A 38 24.67 -13.37 8.24
N TYR A 39 25.94 -13.37 8.68
CA TYR A 39 26.31 -13.35 10.09
C TYR A 39 25.84 -12.10 10.86
N MET A 40 25.72 -10.97 10.17
CA MET A 40 25.19 -9.73 10.76
C MET A 40 23.65 -9.75 10.83
N LEU A 41 23.01 -10.47 9.91
CA LEU A 41 21.56 -10.62 9.86
C LEU A 41 21.02 -11.55 10.96
N VAL A 42 21.74 -12.64 11.26
CA VAL A 42 21.33 -13.65 12.26
C VAL A 42 20.90 -13.05 13.62
N PRO A 43 21.66 -12.14 14.26
CA PRO A 43 21.23 -11.54 15.52
C PRO A 43 20.12 -10.48 15.38
N LEU A 44 19.90 -9.94 14.18
CA LEU A 44 18.88 -8.91 13.92
C LEU A 44 17.50 -9.51 13.67
N LEU A 45 17.41 -10.69 13.04
CA LEU A 45 16.15 -11.35 12.72
C LEU A 45 15.28 -11.63 13.96
N PRO A 46 15.79 -12.16 15.09
CA PRO A 46 14.97 -12.38 16.28
C PRO A 46 14.41 -11.09 16.88
N ARG A 47 15.19 -10.00 16.85
CA ARG A 47 14.74 -8.68 17.34
C ARG A 47 13.65 -8.10 16.45
N GLU A 48 13.73 -8.36 15.15
CA GLU A 48 12.71 -7.96 14.20
C GLU A 48 11.44 -8.79 14.38
N ALA A 49 11.56 -10.11 14.50
CA ALA A 49 10.45 -11.03 14.75
C ALA A 49 9.68 -10.68 16.03
N ALA A 50 10.37 -10.34 17.13
CA ALA A 50 9.72 -9.92 18.37
C ALA A 50 8.87 -8.64 18.22
N THR A 51 9.19 -7.78 17.25
CA THR A 51 8.39 -6.58 16.95
C THR A 51 7.05 -6.98 16.32
N VAL A 52 7.04 -8.04 15.50
CA VAL A 52 5.85 -8.56 14.81
C VAL A 52 4.81 -9.02 15.83
N ASP A 53 5.22 -9.81 16.81
CA ASP A 53 4.35 -10.33 17.87
C ASP A 53 3.64 -9.20 18.64
N LEU A 54 4.38 -8.12 18.94
CA LEU A 54 3.82 -6.95 19.62
C LEU A 54 2.78 -6.25 18.73
N THR A 55 3.05 -6.08 17.44
CA THR A 55 2.06 -5.55 16.49
C THR A 55 0.83 -6.45 16.37
N ILE A 56 0.99 -7.78 16.29
CA ILE A 56 -0.13 -8.72 16.23
C ILE A 56 -1.02 -8.55 17.46
N ARG A 57 -0.40 -8.50 18.64
CA ARG A 57 -1.12 -8.29 19.89
C ARG A 57 -1.87 -6.95 19.89
N LEU A 58 -1.23 -5.84 19.55
CA LEU A 58 -1.88 -4.53 19.53
C LEU A 58 -3.00 -4.44 18.50
N VAL A 59 -2.87 -5.10 17.34
CA VAL A 59 -3.94 -5.20 16.34
C VAL A 59 -5.10 -6.04 16.89
N SER A 60 -4.82 -7.15 17.58
CA SER A 60 -5.86 -7.99 18.22
C SER A 60 -6.61 -7.27 19.33
N GLU A 61 -5.93 -6.38 20.06
CA GLU A 61 -6.50 -5.53 21.11
C GLU A 61 -7.16 -4.26 20.53
N HIS A 62 -7.21 -4.10 19.21
CA HIS A 62 -7.68 -2.90 18.50
C HIS A 62 -6.97 -1.60 18.90
N ALA A 63 -5.81 -1.70 19.56
CA ALA A 63 -5.00 -0.59 20.03
C ALA A 63 -4.10 0.01 18.93
N LEU A 64 -3.98 -0.67 17.78
CA LEU A 64 -3.19 -0.22 16.66
C LEU A 64 -4.01 -0.25 15.36
N ALA A 65 -4.20 0.92 14.77
CA ALA A 65 -4.86 1.09 13.48
C ALA A 65 -3.84 1.57 12.43
N ARG A 66 -3.96 1.06 11.21
CA ARG A 66 -3.13 1.53 10.10
C ARG A 66 -3.49 2.99 9.78
N ILE A 67 -2.49 3.87 9.88
CA ILE A 67 -2.65 5.25 9.47
C ILE A 67 -2.57 5.29 7.94
N ASP A 68 -3.69 5.62 7.32
CA ASP A 68 -3.74 5.91 5.89
C ASP A 68 -4.04 7.40 5.69
N ARG A 69 -3.31 8.03 4.78
CA ARG A 69 -3.43 9.45 4.52
C ARG A 69 -4.78 9.72 3.87
N ARG A 70 -5.45 10.80 4.29
CA ARG A 70 -6.78 11.18 3.76
C ARG A 70 -6.82 11.20 2.23
N LYS A 71 -5.78 11.77 1.59
CA LYS A 71 -5.63 11.77 0.13
C LYS A 71 -5.76 10.37 -0.49
N TYR A 72 -5.10 9.36 0.07
CA TYR A 72 -5.16 8.00 -0.47
C TYR A 72 -6.48 7.32 -0.16
N LYS A 73 -7.06 7.54 1.03
CA LYS A 73 -8.42 7.07 1.34
C LYS A 73 -9.44 7.57 0.32
N ASP A 74 -9.39 8.85 -0.02
CA ASP A 74 -10.34 9.46 -0.97
C ASP A 74 -10.15 8.89 -2.38
N VAL A 75 -8.91 8.71 -2.82
CA VAL A 75 -8.59 8.10 -4.13
C VAL A 75 -9.02 6.64 -4.17
N HIS A 76 -8.73 5.86 -3.13
CA HIS A 76 -9.14 4.46 -3.03
C HIS A 76 -10.65 4.30 -2.99
N GLY A 77 -11.36 5.16 -2.24
CA GLY A 77 -12.82 5.19 -2.21
C GLY A 77 -13.41 5.39 -3.61
N LYS A 78 -12.97 6.43 -4.33
CA LYS A 78 -13.43 6.69 -5.71
C LYS A 78 -13.15 5.51 -6.66
N LEU A 79 -12.00 4.85 -6.49
CA LEU A 79 -11.64 3.69 -7.31
C LEU A 79 -12.55 2.48 -7.03
N PHE A 80 -12.81 2.20 -5.75
CA PHE A 80 -13.72 1.12 -5.36
C PHE A 80 -15.15 1.40 -5.80
N ASP A 81 -15.67 2.60 -5.58
CA ASP A 81 -17.01 2.99 -6.04
C ASP A 81 -17.17 2.83 -7.55
N THR A 82 -16.14 3.21 -8.32
CA THR A 82 -16.17 3.07 -9.79
C THR A 82 -16.14 1.59 -10.20
N ARG A 83 -15.35 0.77 -9.51
CA ARG A 83 -15.29 -0.66 -9.76
C ARG A 83 -16.61 -1.35 -9.41
N ASP A 84 -17.21 -1.02 -8.29
CA ASP A 84 -18.47 -1.61 -7.83
C ASP A 84 -19.60 -1.32 -8.83
N LYS A 85 -19.63 -0.11 -9.41
CA LYS A 85 -20.56 0.24 -10.50
C LYS A 85 -20.32 -0.56 -11.78
N TYR A 86 -19.07 -0.91 -12.08
CA TYR A 86 -18.74 -1.75 -13.23
C TYR A 86 -19.15 -3.20 -13.00
N GLU A 87 -18.89 -3.73 -11.81
CA GLU A 87 -19.30 -5.08 -11.42
C GLU A 87 -20.83 -5.21 -11.34
N GLY A 88 -21.55 -4.11 -11.08
CA GLY A 88 -23.01 -4.02 -11.15
C GLY A 88 -23.59 -3.77 -12.55
N ASP A 89 -22.79 -3.83 -13.62
CA ASP A 89 -23.18 -3.56 -15.01
C ASP A 89 -23.78 -2.15 -15.25
N GLU A 90 -23.61 -1.20 -14.33
CA GLU A 90 -24.11 0.17 -14.45
C GLU A 90 -23.25 1.02 -15.41
N ILE A 91 -21.97 0.64 -15.57
CA ILE A 91 -21.03 1.33 -16.43
C ILE A 91 -20.30 0.37 -17.36
N THR A 92 -19.96 0.87 -18.54
CA THR A 92 -19.18 0.11 -19.52
C THR A 92 -17.69 0.16 -19.21
N THR A 93 -16.92 -0.77 -19.78
CA THR A 93 -15.45 -0.85 -19.60
C THR A 93 -14.75 0.44 -20.01
N THR A 94 -15.22 1.12 -21.07
CA THR A 94 -14.65 2.40 -21.51
C THR A 94 -14.89 3.51 -20.50
N GLN A 95 -16.06 3.54 -19.85
CA GLN A 95 -16.38 4.50 -18.79
C GLN A 95 -15.58 4.21 -17.52
N LEU A 96 -15.38 2.93 -17.17
CA LEU A 96 -14.48 2.52 -16.09
C LEU A 96 -13.07 3.05 -16.33
N LEU A 97 -12.47 2.75 -17.49
CA LEU A 97 -11.11 3.17 -17.81
C LEU A 97 -10.95 4.70 -17.83
N ARG A 98 -11.94 5.44 -18.34
CA ARG A 98 -11.92 6.91 -18.32
C ARG A 98 -11.95 7.45 -16.89
N ARG A 99 -12.82 6.91 -16.03
CA ARG A 99 -12.89 7.31 -14.62
C ARG A 99 -11.60 6.97 -13.87
N CYS A 100 -11.01 5.79 -14.11
CA CYS A 100 -9.71 5.42 -13.57
C CYS A 100 -8.59 6.37 -14.01
N SER A 101 -8.56 6.76 -15.28
CA SER A 101 -7.59 7.74 -15.80
C SER A 101 -7.71 9.08 -15.09
N ASN A 102 -8.93 9.58 -14.91
CA ASN A 102 -9.18 10.83 -14.19
C ASN A 102 -8.78 10.73 -12.71
N ILE A 103 -9.04 9.60 -12.05
CA ILE A 103 -8.61 9.36 -10.65
C ILE A 103 -7.08 9.36 -10.53
N ALA A 104 -6.38 8.83 -11.55
CA ALA A 104 -4.92 8.81 -11.61
C ALA A 104 -4.31 10.17 -12.01
N GLY A 105 -5.12 11.15 -12.41
CA GLY A 105 -4.63 12.43 -12.92
C GLY A 105 -4.01 12.34 -14.32
N LEU A 106 -4.44 11.37 -15.13
CA LEU A 106 -3.99 11.14 -16.51
C LEU A 106 -5.10 11.46 -17.54
N GLY A 107 -6.15 12.15 -17.09
CA GLY A 107 -7.32 12.46 -17.89
C GLY A 107 -7.13 13.70 -18.76
N PRO A 108 -7.93 13.87 -19.83
CA PRO A 108 -7.88 15.09 -20.65
C PRO A 108 -8.22 16.38 -19.85
N ASP A 109 -8.89 16.25 -18.70
CA ASP A 109 -9.26 17.36 -17.81
C ASP A 109 -8.30 17.54 -16.62
N SER A 110 -7.23 16.73 -16.49
CA SER A 110 -6.22 16.96 -15.46
C SER A 110 -5.26 18.03 -15.96
N THR A 111 -5.48 19.26 -15.48
CA THR A 111 -4.52 20.36 -15.57
C THR A 111 -3.13 19.85 -15.21
N HIS A 112 -2.26 19.88 -16.21
CA HIS A 112 -0.85 19.57 -16.13
C HIS A 112 -0.14 20.73 -15.41
N ASP A 113 -0.37 20.89 -14.11
CA ASP A 113 0.53 21.70 -13.28
C ASP A 113 1.72 20.84 -12.91
N THR A 114 2.65 20.81 -13.86
CA THR A 114 4.05 20.48 -13.65
C THR A 114 4.61 21.47 -12.63
N ILE A 115 4.56 21.12 -11.34
CA ILE A 115 5.52 21.63 -10.36
C ILE A 115 6.71 20.67 -10.41
N LEU A 116 7.68 21.05 -11.23
CA LEU A 116 9.09 20.83 -10.92
C LEU A 116 9.45 21.77 -9.76
N ASP A 117 10.42 21.36 -8.95
CA ASP A 117 10.99 22.00 -7.74
C ASP A 117 10.18 21.69 -6.46
N ASP A 118 10.71 21.12 -5.36
CA ASP A 118 12.06 21.02 -4.82
C ASP A 118 12.22 19.70 -4.03
N ASP A 119 13.42 19.10 -4.05
CA ASP A 119 14.12 18.69 -2.82
C ASP A 119 15.56 18.26 -3.17
N VAL A 120 16.49 19.08 -2.67
CA VAL A 120 17.92 18.82 -2.45
C VAL A 120 18.12 17.71 -1.43
#